data_AF-A0A7C4YFZ2-F1
#
_entry.id   AF-A0A7C4YFZ2-F1
#
_cell.length_a   1.000
_cell.length_b   1.000
_cell.length_c   1.000
_cell.angle_alpha   90.00
_cell.angle_beta   90.00
_cell.angle_gamma   90.00
#
_symmetry.space_group_name_H-M   'P 1'
#
loop_
_entity.id
_entity.type
_entity.pdbx_description
1 polymer ?
#
loop_
_entity_poly.entity_id
_entity_poly.type
_entity_poly.pdbx_seq_one_letter_code
_entity_poly.pdbx_strand_id
1 'polypeptide(L)'
;MKNYLQSCLMALLLFGAVKSNAQVPVYSSLPSATAVIFLDFDGHTVNGTSWNYAGPIYCGASGMNSTQITEVFNRVAEDYRPFNVNVTTDSTKYLAAPANRRMRVILTISYEWYGSAGGVAFVNSFTWGDDTPCFVFTSLLNYNSKNISEAASHEAGHTLGLYHQARYDANCVKQSDYHSGAGTGEIGWAPIMGVGYYQNLTLWNSGPNPYGCNNIQNDLTVITGANGFGFRTDDHTASFPTATTATFVNNLFTVSGVISQNTDMDLFRFTKPTAGRFQLSAIPYNVGTGNSGSNLDLQVTLFDGSQNQIRVYNPGTLLSSVIDTLLNAGTYYLRVEG
;
A
#
# COMPACT_ATOMS: atom_id res chain seq x y z
N MET A 1 -60.01 53.32 -13.19
CA MET A 1 -60.27 51.88 -13.40
C MET A 1 -58.96 51.13 -13.27
N LYS A 2 -58.84 50.29 -12.25
CA LYS A 2 -57.94 49.13 -12.11
C LYS A 2 -56.41 49.39 -12.10
N ASN A 3 -55.59 48.80 -11.24
CA ASN A 3 -55.76 48.05 -10.00
C ASN A 3 -54.38 48.01 -9.32
N TYR A 4 -54.40 48.02 -8.00
CA TYR A 4 -53.29 47.76 -7.09
C TYR A 4 -52.63 46.40 -7.38
N LEU A 5 -51.30 46.34 -7.34
CA LEU A 5 -50.50 45.15 -7.00
C LEU A 5 -49.04 45.56 -6.68
N GLN A 6 -48.90 46.36 -5.62
CA GLN A 6 -47.74 46.25 -4.72
C GLN A 6 -47.99 45.07 -3.77
N SER A 7 -46.93 44.34 -3.44
CA SER A 7 -46.82 43.22 -2.47
C SER A 7 -46.61 41.86 -3.14
N CYS A 8 -45.34 41.48 -3.25
CA CYS A 8 -44.77 40.33 -2.52
C CYS A 8 -43.37 40.06 -3.07
N LEU A 9 -42.39 40.73 -2.45
CA LEU A 9 -41.00 40.29 -2.45
C LEU A 9 -40.98 38.99 -1.62
N MET A 10 -41.32 37.85 -2.23
CA MET A 10 -41.22 36.54 -1.57
C MET A 10 -39.94 35.87 -2.07
N ALA A 11 -38.95 35.86 -1.19
CA ALA A 11 -37.73 35.11 -1.33
C ALA A 11 -38.04 33.64 -1.65
N LEU A 12 -37.63 33.18 -2.84
CA LEU A 12 -37.42 31.76 -3.11
C LEU A 12 -35.90 31.53 -3.12
N LEU A 13 -35.29 31.61 -1.93
CA LEU A 13 -34.05 30.89 -1.66
C LEU A 13 -34.43 29.42 -1.61
N LEU A 14 -34.42 28.78 -2.78
CA LEU A 14 -34.39 27.32 -2.87
C LEU A 14 -33.17 26.87 -2.08
N PHE A 15 -33.42 26.37 -0.87
CA PHE A 15 -32.54 25.42 -0.18
C PHE A 15 -32.50 24.14 -1.02
N GLY A 16 -31.80 24.22 -2.16
CA GLY A 16 -31.20 23.02 -2.73
C GLY A 16 -30.19 22.57 -1.69
N ALA A 17 -30.44 21.43 -1.05
CA ALA A 17 -29.38 20.71 -0.36
C ALA A 17 -28.34 20.39 -1.43
N VAL A 18 -27.32 21.25 -1.58
CA VAL A 18 -26.11 20.89 -2.28
C VAL A 18 -25.58 19.72 -1.48
N LYS A 19 -25.68 18.51 -2.04
CA LYS A 19 -24.88 17.40 -1.56
C LYS A 19 -23.44 17.83 -1.82
N SER A 20 -22.83 18.44 -0.82
CA SER A 20 -21.39 18.54 -0.70
C SER A 20 -20.89 17.11 -0.82
N ASN A 21 -20.30 16.76 -1.97
CA ASN A 21 -19.50 15.55 -2.04
C ASN A 21 -18.41 15.74 -1.00
N ALA A 22 -18.29 14.79 -0.07
CA ALA A 22 -17.21 14.81 0.91
C ALA A 22 -15.90 15.00 0.15
N GLN A 23 -15.14 16.04 0.52
CA GLN A 23 -13.83 16.31 -0.04
C GLN A 23 -12.98 15.05 0.11
N VAL A 24 -12.27 14.65 -0.95
CA VAL A 24 -11.29 13.56 -0.89
C VAL A 24 -10.36 13.86 0.30
N PRO A 25 -10.32 12.98 1.32
CA PRO A 25 -9.45 13.20 2.47
C PRO A 25 -7.99 13.33 2.02
N VAL A 26 -7.27 14.27 2.60
CA VAL A 26 -5.88 14.58 2.23
C VAL A 26 -4.93 13.74 3.07
N TYR A 27 -4.17 12.87 2.42
CA TYR A 27 -3.23 11.96 3.07
C TYR A 27 -1.85 11.96 2.39
N SER A 28 -0.82 11.56 3.14
CA SER A 28 0.54 11.33 2.64
C SER A 28 1.20 10.24 3.48
N SER A 29 1.78 9.22 2.84
CA SER A 29 2.43 8.10 3.52
C SER A 29 3.89 8.36 3.89
N LEU A 30 4.55 9.28 3.17
CA LEU A 30 5.92 9.74 3.45
C LEU A 30 6.13 11.15 2.87
N PRO A 31 5.63 12.22 3.53
CA PRO A 31 5.62 13.57 2.99
C PRO A 31 6.99 14.16 2.59
N SER A 32 8.08 13.58 3.09
CA SER A 32 9.46 13.98 2.81
C SER A 32 10.05 13.33 1.57
N ALA A 33 9.43 12.28 1.01
CA ALA A 33 9.92 11.63 -0.19
C ALA A 33 9.77 12.53 -1.42
N THR A 34 10.80 12.55 -2.27
CA THR A 34 10.80 13.32 -3.52
C THR A 34 9.91 12.68 -4.59
N ALA A 35 9.88 11.35 -4.65
CA ALA A 35 9.04 10.61 -5.59
C ALA A 35 7.60 10.51 -5.06
N VAL A 36 6.60 10.64 -5.94
CA VAL A 36 5.18 10.68 -5.55
C VAL A 36 4.33 9.73 -6.40
N ILE A 37 3.46 8.95 -5.75
CA ILE A 37 2.33 8.27 -6.36
C ILE A 37 1.06 8.96 -5.84
N PHE A 38 0.32 9.59 -6.74
CA PHE A 38 -0.90 10.31 -6.42
C PHE A 38 -2.13 9.50 -6.79
N LEU A 39 -2.96 9.20 -5.79
CA LEU A 39 -4.26 8.55 -5.95
C LEU A 39 -5.32 9.62 -6.17
N ASP A 40 -5.74 9.77 -7.42
CA ASP A 40 -6.71 10.76 -7.88
C ASP A 40 -8.12 10.15 -7.88
N PHE A 41 -8.97 10.60 -6.95
CA PHE A 41 -10.34 10.08 -6.77
C PHE A 41 -11.43 11.05 -7.24
N ASP A 42 -11.07 12.31 -7.52
CA ASP A 42 -12.01 13.40 -7.82
C ASP A 42 -12.26 13.58 -9.33
N GLY A 43 -11.43 12.94 -10.16
CA GLY A 43 -11.60 12.89 -11.61
C GLY A 43 -10.62 13.82 -12.32
N HIS A 44 -10.37 13.52 -13.60
CA HIS A 44 -9.32 14.20 -14.35
C HIS A 44 -9.63 14.23 -15.85
N THR A 45 -9.17 15.27 -16.54
CA THR A 45 -9.15 15.29 -18.01
C THR A 45 -7.75 14.96 -18.47
N VAL A 46 -7.57 13.81 -19.10
CA VAL A 46 -6.30 13.38 -19.68
C VAL A 46 -6.22 13.85 -21.11
N ASN A 47 -5.21 14.66 -21.41
CA ASN A 47 -4.97 15.19 -22.74
C ASN A 47 -3.45 15.34 -22.99
N GLY A 48 -3.02 15.22 -24.25
CA GLY A 48 -1.61 15.36 -24.63
C GLY A 48 -0.70 14.20 -24.22
N THR A 49 -1.27 13.05 -23.88
CA THR A 49 -0.53 11.84 -23.46
C THR A 49 -0.66 10.71 -24.50
N SER A 50 0.12 9.64 -24.33
CA SER A 50 0.03 8.45 -25.18
C SER A 50 -1.36 7.76 -25.17
N TRP A 51 -2.20 8.04 -24.18
CA TRP A 51 -3.58 7.53 -24.12
C TRP A 51 -4.54 8.21 -25.12
N ASN A 52 -4.19 9.39 -25.63
CA ASN A 52 -5.11 10.23 -26.39
C ASN A 52 -5.19 9.87 -27.89
N TYR A 53 -5.16 8.58 -28.25
CA TYR A 53 -5.24 8.12 -29.65
C TYR A 53 -6.61 8.39 -30.30
N ALA A 54 -7.66 8.56 -29.49
CA ALA A 54 -9.02 8.87 -29.93
C ALA A 54 -9.52 10.24 -29.41
N GLY A 55 -8.59 11.12 -28.99
CA GLY A 55 -8.89 12.43 -28.40
C GLY A 55 -8.77 12.47 -26.87
N PRO A 56 -9.20 13.57 -26.22
CA PRO A 56 -9.17 13.72 -24.77
C PRO A 56 -10.02 12.68 -24.05
N ILE A 57 -9.57 12.23 -22.88
CA ILE A 57 -10.31 11.31 -22.02
C ILE A 57 -10.83 12.08 -20.81
N TYR A 58 -12.14 12.05 -20.60
CA TYR A 58 -12.81 12.70 -19.48
C TYR A 58 -13.12 11.67 -18.41
N CYS A 59 -12.37 11.69 -17.30
CA CYS A 59 -12.56 10.77 -16.18
C CYS A 59 -13.49 11.39 -15.15
N GLY A 60 -14.59 10.71 -14.84
CA GLY A 60 -15.41 11.03 -13.67
C GLY A 60 -14.71 10.66 -12.37
N ALA A 61 -15.23 11.18 -11.26
CA ALA A 61 -14.79 10.79 -9.92
C ALA A 61 -14.98 9.27 -9.69
N SER A 62 -14.20 8.72 -8.77
CA SER A 62 -14.20 7.29 -8.41
C SER A 62 -15.54 6.71 -7.94
N GLY A 63 -16.50 7.55 -7.56
CA GLY A 63 -17.77 7.12 -6.95
C GLY A 63 -17.62 6.53 -5.54
N MET A 64 -16.42 6.58 -4.95
CA MET A 64 -16.12 6.06 -3.61
C MET A 64 -16.43 7.10 -2.53
N ASN A 65 -16.85 6.64 -1.35
CA ASN A 65 -17.00 7.51 -0.18
C ASN A 65 -15.67 7.66 0.60
N SER A 66 -15.64 8.58 1.57
CA SER A 66 -14.43 8.89 2.34
C SER A 66 -13.85 7.68 3.07
N THR A 67 -14.66 6.80 3.65
CA THR A 67 -14.19 5.57 4.33
C THR A 67 -13.51 4.63 3.35
N GLN A 68 -14.08 4.44 2.16
CA GLN A 68 -13.48 3.61 1.11
C GLN A 68 -12.17 4.21 0.60
N ILE A 69 -12.12 5.54 0.41
CA ILE A 69 -10.91 6.26 -0.01
C ILE A 69 -9.79 6.09 1.03
N THR A 70 -10.11 6.23 2.32
CA THR A 70 -9.14 6.01 3.41
C THR A 70 -8.60 4.58 3.40
N GLU A 71 -9.45 3.58 3.19
CA GLU A 71 -9.01 2.19 3.11
C GLU A 71 -8.09 1.95 1.90
N VAL A 72 -8.46 2.44 0.71
CA VAL A 72 -7.62 2.32 -0.49
C VAL A 72 -6.27 3.00 -0.27
N PHE A 73 -6.26 4.22 0.28
CA PHE A 73 -5.03 4.92 0.61
C PHE A 73 -4.14 4.10 1.55
N ASN A 74 -4.70 3.56 2.64
CA ASN A 74 -3.94 2.81 3.63
C ASN A 74 -3.33 1.52 3.08
N ARG A 75 -4.07 0.79 2.23
CA ARG A 75 -3.58 -0.44 1.58
C ARG A 75 -2.46 -0.13 0.58
N VAL A 76 -2.66 0.82 -0.34
CA VAL A 76 -1.63 1.20 -1.31
C VAL A 76 -0.40 1.81 -0.60
N ALA A 77 -0.61 2.60 0.45
CA ALA A 77 0.49 3.13 1.27
C ALA A 77 1.30 2.02 1.97
N GLU A 78 0.67 0.90 2.30
CA GLU A 78 1.34 -0.27 2.87
C GLU A 78 2.12 -1.05 1.82
N ASP A 79 1.55 -1.29 0.64
CA ASP A 79 2.25 -1.94 -0.48
C ASP A 79 3.57 -1.21 -0.83
N TYR A 80 3.57 0.12 -0.76
CA TYR A 80 4.74 0.96 -1.05
C TYR A 80 5.54 1.37 0.21
N ARG A 81 5.18 0.88 1.40
CA ARG A 81 5.85 1.21 2.66
C ARG A 81 7.37 0.96 2.64
N PRO A 82 7.90 -0.09 1.98
CA PRO A 82 9.33 -0.31 1.89
C PRO A 82 10.12 0.76 1.15
N PHE A 83 9.48 1.56 0.28
CA PHE A 83 10.17 2.43 -0.66
C PHE A 83 10.14 3.91 -0.25
N ASN A 84 11.16 4.65 -0.68
CA ASN A 84 11.27 6.09 -0.48
C ASN A 84 10.38 6.85 -1.51
N VAL A 85 9.08 6.59 -1.47
CA VAL A 85 8.03 7.18 -2.30
C VAL A 85 6.87 7.62 -1.42
N ASN A 86 6.30 8.78 -1.72
CA ASN A 86 5.10 9.27 -1.06
C ASN A 86 3.86 8.81 -1.82
N VAL A 87 3.07 7.92 -1.24
CA VAL A 87 1.69 7.67 -1.68
C VAL A 87 0.83 8.78 -1.09
N THR A 88 0.03 9.46 -1.90
CA THR A 88 -0.74 10.63 -1.45
C THR A 88 -2.07 10.77 -2.19
N THR A 89 -3.04 11.40 -1.54
CA THR A 89 -4.28 11.90 -2.16
C THR A 89 -4.25 13.43 -2.31
N ASP A 90 -3.11 14.06 -2.04
CA ASP A 90 -2.89 15.51 -2.13
C ASP A 90 -2.27 15.89 -3.48
N SER A 91 -3.07 16.52 -4.34
CA SER A 91 -2.57 16.98 -5.65
C SER A 91 -1.46 18.03 -5.53
N THR A 92 -1.37 18.77 -4.42
CA THR A 92 -0.29 19.74 -4.21
C THR A 92 1.06 19.05 -4.03
N LYS A 93 1.09 17.86 -3.42
CA LYS A 93 2.30 17.02 -3.30
C LYS A 93 2.73 16.48 -4.65
N TYR A 94 1.78 16.00 -5.45
CA TYR A 94 2.02 15.59 -6.83
C TYR A 94 2.61 16.71 -7.68
N LEU A 95 1.99 17.90 -7.65
CA LEU A 95 2.43 19.04 -8.46
C LEU A 95 3.80 19.59 -8.02
N ALA A 96 4.16 19.44 -6.75
CA ALA A 96 5.47 19.83 -6.22
C ALA A 96 6.60 18.84 -6.56
N ALA A 97 6.28 17.58 -6.84
CA ALA A 97 7.27 16.58 -7.23
C ALA A 97 7.79 16.81 -8.66
N PRO A 98 9.05 16.45 -8.96
CA PRO A 98 9.58 16.50 -10.32
C PRO A 98 8.71 15.67 -11.29
N ALA A 99 8.50 16.17 -12.51
CA ALA A 99 7.62 15.53 -13.48
C ALA A 99 8.02 14.07 -13.79
N ASN A 100 9.32 13.77 -13.83
CA ASN A 100 9.86 12.43 -14.04
C ASN A 100 10.02 11.60 -12.74
N ARG A 101 9.42 12.04 -11.64
CA ARG A 101 9.39 11.35 -10.34
C ARG A 101 7.99 11.39 -9.72
N ARG A 102 6.96 11.48 -10.56
CA ARG A 102 5.57 11.49 -10.10
C ARG A 102 4.70 10.66 -11.03
N MET A 103 3.75 9.96 -10.44
CA MET A 103 2.73 9.23 -11.18
C MET A 103 1.35 9.56 -10.64
N ARG A 104 0.39 9.78 -11.54
CA ARG A 104 -1.03 9.91 -11.20
C ARG A 104 -1.72 8.59 -11.52
N VAL A 105 -2.31 7.99 -10.49
CA VAL A 105 -3.23 6.85 -10.61
C VAL A 105 -4.64 7.44 -10.58
N ILE A 106 -5.33 7.42 -11.73
CA ILE A 106 -6.70 7.93 -11.83
C ILE A 106 -7.69 6.82 -11.45
N LEU A 107 -8.37 6.98 -10.32
CA LEU A 107 -9.43 6.11 -9.87
C LEU A 107 -10.76 6.66 -10.37
N THR A 108 -11.32 6.04 -11.40
CA THR A 108 -12.44 6.59 -12.17
C THR A 108 -13.53 5.56 -12.42
N ILE A 109 -14.77 6.02 -12.60
CA ILE A 109 -15.87 5.18 -13.09
C ILE A 109 -15.86 5.02 -14.61
N SER A 110 -15.09 5.86 -15.33
CA SER A 110 -15.10 5.98 -16.79
C SER A 110 -14.11 5.00 -17.41
N TYR A 111 -14.61 3.89 -17.95
CA TYR A 111 -13.82 2.80 -18.52
C TYR A 111 -14.09 2.58 -20.01
N GLU A 112 -15.19 3.13 -20.54
CA GLU A 112 -15.73 2.81 -21.86
C GLU A 112 -14.79 3.15 -23.00
N TRP A 113 -13.89 4.12 -22.80
CA TRP A 113 -12.85 4.49 -23.75
C TRP A 113 -11.76 3.42 -23.91
N TYR A 114 -11.55 2.59 -22.88
CA TYR A 114 -10.53 1.54 -22.85
C TYR A 114 -11.13 0.16 -23.10
N GLY A 115 -12.17 -0.20 -22.34
CA GLY A 115 -12.77 -1.53 -22.33
C GLY A 115 -12.84 -2.14 -20.92
N SER A 116 -13.18 -3.43 -20.86
CA SER A 116 -13.42 -4.13 -19.59
C SER A 116 -12.12 -4.66 -18.96
N ALA A 117 -11.52 -3.89 -18.04
CA ALA A 117 -10.36 -4.29 -17.24
C ALA A 117 -10.46 -3.72 -15.80
N GLY A 118 -9.65 -4.23 -14.87
CA GLY A 118 -9.55 -3.64 -13.52
C GLY A 118 -8.81 -2.29 -13.53
N GLY A 119 -7.82 -2.18 -14.41
CA GLY A 119 -7.04 -0.98 -14.63
C GLY A 119 -6.20 -1.10 -15.91
N VAL A 120 -5.42 -0.07 -16.18
CA VAL A 120 -4.41 -0.08 -17.24
C VAL A 120 -3.28 0.93 -16.98
N ALA A 121 -2.06 0.53 -17.32
CA ALA A 121 -0.86 1.35 -17.27
C ALA A 121 0.05 1.08 -18.47
N PHE A 122 0.85 2.09 -18.83
CA PHE A 122 2.02 1.88 -19.67
C PHE A 122 3.20 1.43 -18.80
N VAL A 123 3.90 0.38 -19.23
CA VAL A 123 5.08 -0.09 -18.52
C VAL A 123 6.21 0.95 -18.63
N ASN A 124 6.90 1.22 -17.51
CA ASN A 124 7.99 2.21 -17.39
C ASN A 124 7.59 3.70 -17.51
N SER A 125 6.30 4.05 -17.50
CA SER A 125 5.86 5.44 -17.69
C SER A 125 6.17 6.39 -16.53
N PHE A 126 6.56 5.87 -15.35
CA PHE A 126 6.85 6.69 -14.16
C PHE A 126 7.90 7.80 -14.41
N THR A 127 8.84 7.54 -15.31
CA THR A 127 9.98 8.42 -15.58
C THR A 127 9.82 9.30 -16.82
N TRP A 128 8.71 9.21 -17.56
CA TRP A 128 8.54 9.92 -18.83
C TRP A 128 8.44 11.43 -18.67
N GLY A 129 7.87 11.91 -17.55
CA GLY A 129 7.77 13.34 -17.27
C GLY A 129 6.79 14.10 -18.15
N ASP A 130 5.88 13.40 -18.83
CA ASP A 130 4.83 13.96 -19.69
C ASP A 130 3.44 13.89 -19.04
N ASP A 131 3.38 13.57 -17.75
CA ASP A 131 2.17 13.38 -16.95
C ASP A 131 1.19 12.29 -17.48
N THR A 132 1.67 11.34 -18.29
CA THR A 132 0.91 10.14 -18.68
C THR A 132 0.49 9.35 -17.43
N PRO A 133 -0.81 9.25 -17.10
CA PRO A 133 -1.28 8.54 -15.91
C PRO A 133 -1.41 7.03 -16.17
N CYS A 134 -1.68 6.29 -15.09
CA CYS A 134 -2.37 4.99 -15.17
C CYS A 134 -3.78 5.09 -14.59
N PHE A 135 -4.62 4.10 -14.87
CA PHE A 135 -6.05 4.13 -14.55
C PHE A 135 -6.48 2.91 -13.76
N VAL A 136 -7.42 3.11 -12.83
CA VAL A 136 -8.17 2.06 -12.14
C VAL A 136 -9.65 2.30 -12.35
N PHE A 137 -10.35 1.30 -12.88
CA PHE A 137 -11.76 1.39 -13.25
C PHE A 137 -12.66 0.91 -12.10
N THR A 138 -12.89 1.81 -11.15
CA THR A 138 -13.61 1.56 -9.89
C THR A 138 -14.99 0.92 -10.04
N SER A 139 -15.74 1.31 -11.09
CA SER A 139 -17.07 0.76 -11.40
C SER A 139 -17.00 -0.72 -11.80
N LEU A 140 -15.99 -1.13 -12.57
CA LEU A 140 -15.74 -2.52 -12.96
C LEU A 140 -15.23 -3.38 -11.80
N LEU A 141 -14.67 -2.74 -10.77
CA LEU A 141 -14.24 -3.38 -9.53
C LEU A 141 -15.32 -3.35 -8.43
N ASN A 142 -16.57 -3.05 -8.80
CA ASN A 142 -17.75 -3.01 -7.92
C ASN A 142 -17.59 -2.08 -6.71
N TYR A 143 -16.80 -1.01 -6.83
CA TYR A 143 -16.48 -0.09 -5.72
C TYR A 143 -15.90 -0.79 -4.49
N ASN A 144 -15.33 -1.98 -4.64
CA ASN A 144 -14.76 -2.75 -3.55
C ASN A 144 -13.37 -2.19 -3.21
N SER A 145 -13.19 -1.65 -1.99
CA SER A 145 -11.94 -1.00 -1.56
C SER A 145 -10.72 -1.88 -1.75
N LYS A 146 -10.83 -3.19 -1.42
CA LYS A 146 -9.73 -4.14 -1.59
C LYS A 146 -9.40 -4.35 -3.06
N ASN A 147 -10.37 -4.63 -3.92
CA ASN A 147 -10.08 -4.85 -5.34
C ASN A 147 -9.48 -3.60 -6.00
N ILE A 148 -9.96 -2.43 -5.58
CA ILE A 148 -9.47 -1.14 -6.08
C ILE A 148 -8.05 -0.85 -5.58
N SER A 149 -7.72 -1.14 -4.32
CA SER A 149 -6.35 -0.97 -3.82
C SER A 149 -5.36 -1.91 -4.52
N GLU A 150 -5.74 -3.18 -4.68
CA GLU A 150 -4.93 -4.16 -5.40
C GLU A 150 -4.65 -3.71 -6.84
N ALA A 151 -5.69 -3.23 -7.55
CA ALA A 151 -5.52 -2.66 -8.88
C ALA A 151 -4.65 -1.39 -8.86
N ALA A 152 -4.85 -0.47 -7.91
CA ALA A 152 -4.05 0.76 -7.85
C ALA A 152 -2.55 0.49 -7.68
N SER A 153 -2.19 -0.42 -6.77
CA SER A 153 -0.79 -0.82 -6.59
C SER A 153 -0.24 -1.57 -7.81
N HIS A 154 -1.06 -2.43 -8.43
CA HIS A 154 -0.69 -3.16 -9.64
C HIS A 154 -0.40 -2.22 -10.83
N GLU A 155 -1.30 -1.28 -11.11
CA GLU A 155 -1.14 -0.35 -12.22
C GLU A 155 0.00 0.64 -11.97
N ALA A 156 0.16 1.12 -10.74
CA ALA A 156 1.34 1.90 -10.37
C ALA A 156 2.64 1.08 -10.53
N GLY A 157 2.61 -0.22 -10.18
CA GLY A 157 3.71 -1.17 -10.39
C GLY A 157 4.13 -1.29 -11.85
N HIS A 158 3.18 -1.37 -12.79
CA HIS A 158 3.49 -1.32 -14.21
C HIS A 158 4.26 -0.05 -14.60
N THR A 159 3.84 1.12 -14.12
CA THR A 159 4.55 2.38 -14.43
C THR A 159 6.01 2.36 -13.96
N LEU A 160 6.31 1.58 -12.93
CA LEU A 160 7.65 1.37 -12.36
C LEU A 160 8.48 0.30 -13.09
N GLY A 161 7.92 -0.30 -14.15
CA GLY A 161 8.61 -1.25 -15.02
C GLY A 161 8.25 -2.71 -14.79
N LEU A 162 7.29 -3.00 -13.92
CA LEU A 162 6.88 -4.38 -13.64
C LEU A 162 5.98 -4.93 -14.74
N TYR A 163 6.18 -6.19 -15.09
CA TYR A 163 5.20 -7.01 -15.79
C TYR A 163 4.38 -7.82 -14.77
N HIS A 164 3.34 -8.50 -15.24
CA HIS A 164 2.60 -9.41 -14.38
C HIS A 164 3.50 -10.52 -13.80
N GLN A 165 3.10 -11.06 -12.66
CA GLN A 165 3.61 -12.31 -12.11
C GLN A 165 2.69 -13.42 -12.58
N ALA A 166 3.18 -14.26 -13.49
CA ALA A 166 2.40 -15.29 -14.16
C ALA A 166 2.48 -16.64 -13.42
N ARG A 167 1.54 -17.53 -13.73
CA ARG A 167 1.51 -18.89 -13.17
C ARG A 167 1.82 -19.91 -14.26
N TYR A 168 2.76 -20.80 -13.95
CA TYR A 168 3.13 -21.94 -14.78
C TYR A 168 2.96 -23.24 -13.99
N ASP A 169 2.74 -24.35 -14.68
CA ASP A 169 2.80 -25.67 -14.07
C ASP A 169 4.25 -26.19 -13.95
N ALA A 170 4.41 -27.40 -13.40
CA ALA A 170 5.72 -28.03 -13.22
C ALA A 170 6.43 -28.37 -14.55
N ASN A 171 5.72 -28.35 -15.68
CA ASN A 171 6.26 -28.59 -17.02
C ASN A 171 6.45 -27.28 -17.82
N CYS A 172 6.43 -26.12 -17.15
CA CYS A 172 6.56 -24.81 -17.77
C CYS A 172 5.44 -24.42 -18.75
N VAL A 173 4.25 -25.00 -18.62
CA VAL A 173 3.07 -24.56 -19.39
C VAL A 173 2.39 -23.39 -18.66
N LYS A 174 2.17 -22.27 -19.36
CA LYS A 174 1.50 -21.10 -18.79
C LYS A 174 0.05 -21.43 -18.47
N GLN A 175 -0.33 -21.31 -17.21
CA GLN A 175 -1.69 -21.50 -16.72
C GLN A 175 -2.48 -20.18 -16.72
N SER A 176 -1.81 -19.07 -16.40
CA SER A 176 -2.41 -17.75 -16.31
C SER A 176 -1.32 -16.68 -16.43
N ASP A 177 -1.65 -15.52 -17.02
CA ASP A 177 -0.80 -14.33 -16.95
C ASP A 177 -0.77 -13.72 -15.55
N TYR A 178 -1.73 -14.10 -14.69
CA TYR A 178 -1.88 -13.60 -13.32
C TYR A 178 -1.81 -14.75 -12.31
N HIS A 179 -0.82 -14.71 -11.44
CA HIS A 179 -0.65 -15.65 -10.35
C HIS A 179 -1.65 -15.32 -9.22
N SER A 180 -2.53 -16.27 -8.91
CA SER A 180 -3.62 -16.13 -7.93
C SER A 180 -3.20 -16.33 -6.47
N GLY A 181 -1.91 -16.56 -6.24
CA GLY A 181 -1.38 -16.83 -4.92
C GLY A 181 -1.49 -18.28 -4.47
N ALA A 182 -1.20 -18.50 -3.20
CA ALA A 182 -1.21 -19.79 -2.51
C ALA A 182 -1.59 -19.61 -1.03
N GLY A 183 -1.92 -20.72 -0.36
CA GLY A 183 -2.35 -20.70 1.03
C GLY A 183 -3.79 -20.25 1.23
N THR A 184 -4.19 -20.12 2.49
CA THR A 184 -5.54 -19.77 2.92
C THR A 184 -5.51 -19.07 4.28
N GLY A 185 -6.59 -18.39 4.64
CA GLY A 185 -6.71 -17.73 5.94
C GLY A 185 -5.85 -16.46 6.01
N GLU A 186 -5.36 -16.14 7.20
CA GLU A 186 -4.62 -14.88 7.44
C GLU A 186 -3.31 -14.79 6.64
N ILE A 187 -2.63 -15.93 6.48
CA ILE A 187 -1.37 -16.06 5.74
C ILE A 187 -1.56 -16.38 4.25
N GLY A 188 -2.81 -16.41 3.77
CA GLY A 188 -3.08 -16.60 2.34
C GLY A 188 -2.46 -15.46 1.54
N TRP A 189 -1.58 -15.80 0.60
CA TRP A 189 -0.67 -14.86 -0.06
C TRP A 189 -0.89 -14.80 -1.57
N ALA A 190 -0.79 -13.62 -2.18
CA ALA A 190 -0.63 -13.44 -3.63
C ALA A 190 0.41 -12.36 -3.98
N PRO A 191 1.04 -12.44 -5.18
CA PRO A 191 1.86 -11.33 -5.66
C PRO A 191 1.00 -10.15 -6.10
N ILE A 192 1.43 -8.92 -5.80
CA ILE A 192 0.74 -7.67 -6.20
C ILE A 192 0.59 -7.60 -7.72
N MET A 193 1.64 -7.97 -8.46
CA MET A 193 1.61 -8.05 -9.93
C MET A 193 0.86 -9.29 -10.47
N GLY A 194 0.17 -10.05 -9.62
CA GLY A 194 -0.73 -11.15 -9.99
C GLY A 194 -2.20 -10.78 -9.84
N VAL A 195 -2.97 -11.63 -9.17
CA VAL A 195 -4.38 -11.38 -8.83
C VAL A 195 -4.67 -11.71 -7.36
N GLY A 196 -4.58 -10.69 -6.50
CA GLY A 196 -4.64 -10.81 -5.04
C GLY A 196 -6.03 -10.68 -4.40
N TYR A 197 -7.11 -10.49 -5.17
CA TYR A 197 -8.45 -10.18 -4.65
C TYR A 197 -8.98 -11.15 -3.57
N TYR A 198 -8.53 -12.40 -3.59
CA TYR A 198 -8.98 -13.46 -2.69
C TYR A 198 -7.98 -13.82 -1.58
N GLN A 199 -6.81 -13.18 -1.54
CA GLN A 199 -5.75 -13.45 -0.56
C GLN A 199 -5.68 -12.33 0.49
N ASN A 200 -5.25 -12.65 1.71
CA ASN A 200 -5.24 -11.68 2.80
C ASN A 200 -3.96 -10.83 2.82
N LEU A 201 -2.83 -11.49 2.54
CA LEU A 201 -1.50 -10.94 2.40
C LEU A 201 -1.17 -10.77 0.91
N THR A 202 -0.63 -9.63 0.52
CA THR A 202 -0.06 -9.44 -0.82
C THR A 202 1.36 -8.92 -0.71
N LEU A 203 2.24 -9.30 -1.63
CA LEU A 203 3.65 -8.85 -1.61
C LEU A 203 4.15 -8.56 -3.01
N TRP A 204 5.16 -7.69 -3.10
CA TRP A 204 6.07 -7.69 -4.24
C TRP A 204 6.83 -9.02 -4.29
N ASN A 205 6.99 -9.59 -5.47
CA ASN A 205 7.43 -10.98 -5.61
C ASN A 205 8.65 -11.13 -6.51
N SER A 206 9.37 -12.25 -6.35
CA SER A 206 10.36 -12.72 -7.30
C SER A 206 9.84 -13.99 -7.96
N GLY A 207 9.38 -13.90 -9.20
CA GLY A 207 8.70 -14.99 -9.88
C GLY A 207 8.63 -14.83 -11.40
N PRO A 208 8.12 -15.86 -12.11
CA PRO A 208 8.08 -15.86 -13.56
C PRO A 208 7.10 -14.84 -14.11
N ASN A 209 7.48 -14.17 -15.20
CA ASN A 209 6.61 -13.24 -15.91
C ASN A 209 5.87 -13.92 -17.09
N PRO A 210 4.90 -13.24 -17.74
CA PRO A 210 4.16 -13.75 -18.89
C PRO A 210 4.98 -14.24 -20.09
N TYR A 211 6.26 -13.90 -20.15
CA TYR A 211 7.15 -14.20 -21.28
C TYR A 211 7.94 -15.50 -21.13
N GLY A 212 7.85 -16.18 -19.99
CA GLY A 212 8.35 -17.55 -19.82
C GLY A 212 8.54 -17.98 -18.37
N CYS A 213 8.41 -19.27 -18.09
CA CYS A 213 8.57 -19.84 -16.73
C CYS A 213 9.97 -19.61 -16.11
N ASN A 214 10.98 -19.40 -16.95
CA ASN A 214 12.37 -19.15 -16.52
C ASN A 214 12.72 -17.65 -16.55
N ASN A 215 11.81 -16.80 -17.01
CA ASN A 215 12.00 -15.35 -17.06
C ASN A 215 11.53 -14.76 -15.74
N ILE A 216 12.42 -14.79 -14.74
CA ILE A 216 12.12 -14.32 -13.38
C ILE A 216 12.23 -12.80 -13.31
N GLN A 217 11.14 -12.16 -12.89
CA GLN A 217 11.10 -10.75 -12.49
C GLN A 217 11.17 -10.67 -10.97
N ASN A 218 12.19 -10.00 -10.46
CA ASN A 218 12.28 -9.60 -9.07
C ASN A 218 11.72 -8.17 -8.94
N ASP A 219 10.50 -8.07 -8.40
CA ASP A 219 9.75 -6.81 -8.37
C ASP A 219 10.49 -5.74 -7.57
N LEU A 220 11.09 -6.12 -6.43
CA LEU A 220 11.86 -5.19 -5.58
C LEU A 220 13.03 -4.57 -6.35
N THR A 221 13.79 -5.39 -7.08
CA THR A 221 14.94 -4.94 -7.89
C THR A 221 14.52 -3.97 -8.99
N VAL A 222 13.39 -4.23 -9.65
CA VAL A 222 12.87 -3.36 -10.70
C VAL A 222 12.39 -2.03 -10.12
N ILE A 223 11.60 -2.06 -9.04
CA ILE A 223 11.10 -0.84 -8.38
C ILE A 223 12.27 0.06 -7.95
N THR A 224 13.28 -0.51 -7.29
CA THR A 224 14.42 0.26 -6.77
C THR A 224 15.53 0.53 -7.80
N GLY A 225 15.30 0.16 -9.06
CA GLY A 225 16.26 0.33 -10.15
C GLY A 225 16.23 1.73 -10.73
N ALA A 226 15.59 1.88 -11.90
CA ALA A 226 15.67 3.08 -12.72
C ALA A 226 14.62 4.17 -12.39
N ASN A 227 13.82 4.01 -11.34
CA ASN A 227 12.68 4.91 -11.03
C ASN A 227 13.06 6.18 -10.25
N GLY A 228 14.34 6.37 -9.92
CA GLY A 228 14.82 7.57 -9.23
C GLY A 228 14.52 7.61 -7.72
N PHE A 229 14.13 6.47 -7.14
CA PHE A 229 14.04 6.22 -5.71
C PHE A 229 14.40 4.74 -5.42
N GLY A 230 14.72 4.43 -4.17
CA GLY A 230 15.02 3.07 -3.70
C GLY A 230 14.22 2.73 -2.44
N PHE A 231 14.74 1.81 -1.64
CA PHE A 231 14.20 1.53 -0.31
C PHE A 231 14.25 2.76 0.60
N ARG A 232 13.39 2.77 1.63
CA ARG A 232 13.53 3.68 2.76
C ARG A 232 14.83 3.39 3.50
N THR A 233 15.33 4.39 4.20
CA THR A 233 16.39 4.18 5.17
C THR A 233 15.83 3.37 6.33
N ASP A 234 16.58 2.33 6.73
CA ASP A 234 16.33 1.52 7.92
C ASP A 234 16.16 2.41 9.17
N ASP A 235 15.11 2.17 9.94
CA ASP A 235 14.76 2.91 11.15
C ASP A 235 15.31 2.23 12.43
N HIS A 236 15.68 0.96 12.38
CA HIS A 236 16.16 0.18 13.51
C HIS A 236 17.29 -0.79 13.14
N THR A 237 18.47 -0.58 13.74
CA THR A 237 19.63 -1.41 13.42
C THR A 237 19.47 -2.88 13.87
N ALA A 238 20.03 -3.81 13.09
CA ALA A 238 20.17 -5.23 13.45
C ALA A 238 21.26 -5.57 14.50
N SER A 239 21.87 -4.56 15.13
CA SER A 239 23.10 -4.71 15.92
C SER A 239 22.83 -4.54 17.42
N PHE A 240 23.20 -5.54 18.24
CA PHE A 240 22.96 -5.54 19.70
C PHE A 240 23.51 -4.30 20.45
N PRO A 241 24.74 -3.80 20.15
CA PRO A 241 25.25 -2.58 20.78
C PRO A 241 24.42 -1.32 20.48
N THR A 242 23.80 -1.23 19.31
CA THR A 242 23.05 -0.05 18.85
C THR A 242 21.53 -0.26 18.80
N ALA A 243 21.05 -1.37 19.37
CA ALA A 243 19.64 -1.71 19.44
C ALA A 243 18.81 -0.55 20.02
N THR A 244 17.67 -0.27 19.39
CA THR A 244 16.76 0.77 19.84
C THR A 244 16.24 0.45 21.24
N THR A 245 16.33 1.40 22.16
CA THR A 245 15.93 1.15 23.56
C THR A 245 14.41 1.31 23.71
N ALA A 246 13.74 0.22 24.07
CA ALA A 246 12.33 0.21 24.46
C ALA A 246 12.22 0.54 25.96
N THR A 247 11.71 1.73 26.26
CA THR A 247 11.60 2.24 27.63
C THR A 247 10.23 1.92 28.21
N PHE A 248 10.20 1.25 29.37
CA PHE A 248 8.97 0.99 30.09
C PHE A 248 8.46 2.25 30.80
N VAL A 249 7.18 2.55 30.59
CA VAL A 249 6.40 3.54 31.35
C VAL A 249 5.17 2.81 31.88
N ASN A 250 4.97 2.81 33.20
CA ASN A 250 3.86 2.09 33.85
C ASN A 250 3.75 0.61 33.44
N ASN A 251 4.88 -0.10 33.40
CA ASN A 251 4.98 -1.51 32.99
C ASN A 251 4.57 -1.81 31.53
N LEU A 252 4.57 -0.80 30.66
CA LEU A 252 4.30 -0.94 29.24
C LEU A 252 5.38 -0.25 28.40
N PHE A 253 5.63 -0.75 27.19
CA PHE A 253 6.34 0.01 26.16
C PHE A 253 5.63 -0.18 24.82
N THR A 254 5.92 0.70 23.88
CA THR A 254 5.48 0.59 22.50
C THR A 254 6.65 1.00 21.61
N VAL A 255 6.89 0.20 20.58
CA VAL A 255 7.85 0.47 19.52
C VAL A 255 7.12 0.29 18.19
N SER A 256 7.59 0.97 17.15
CA SER A 256 7.03 0.91 15.81
C SER A 256 8.16 1.14 14.84
N GLY A 257 8.17 0.38 13.74
CA GLY A 257 9.21 0.42 12.73
C GLY A 257 8.69 -0.09 11.39
N VAL A 258 9.58 -0.14 10.39
CA VAL A 258 9.28 -0.62 9.04
C VAL A 258 10.34 -1.63 8.62
N ILE A 259 9.93 -2.88 8.44
CA ILE A 259 10.74 -3.90 7.76
C ILE A 259 10.73 -3.59 6.26
N SER A 260 11.81 -3.00 5.77
CA SER A 260 11.93 -2.54 4.37
C SER A 260 12.32 -3.67 3.40
N GLN A 261 13.01 -4.69 3.90
CA GLN A 261 13.54 -5.80 3.11
C GLN A 261 13.51 -7.09 3.93
N ASN A 262 13.58 -8.25 3.27
CA ASN A 262 13.68 -9.54 3.95
C ASN A 262 15.02 -9.78 4.67
N THR A 263 15.98 -8.86 4.51
CA THR A 263 17.23 -8.81 5.26
C THR A 263 17.22 -7.74 6.36
N ASP A 264 16.12 -7.01 6.48
CA ASP A 264 15.92 -5.97 7.47
C ASP A 264 15.50 -6.61 8.80
N MET A 265 16.19 -6.24 9.86
CA MET A 265 16.07 -6.87 11.17
C MET A 265 16.13 -5.80 12.24
N ASP A 266 14.97 -5.45 12.79
CA ASP A 266 14.87 -4.40 13.78
C ASP A 266 15.20 -4.96 15.16
N LEU A 267 16.28 -4.45 15.78
CA LEU A 267 16.66 -4.86 17.13
C LEU A 267 16.23 -3.84 18.18
N PHE A 268 15.45 -4.31 19.15
CA PHE A 268 15.03 -3.54 20.32
C PHE A 268 15.63 -4.12 21.59
N ARG A 269 16.12 -3.27 22.49
CA ARG A 269 16.60 -3.64 23.82
C ARG A 269 15.65 -3.14 24.89
N PHE A 270 15.32 -3.97 25.86
CA PHE A 270 14.58 -3.56 27.04
C PHE A 270 15.19 -4.12 28.33
N THR A 271 14.96 -3.43 29.44
CA THR A 271 15.36 -3.89 30.77
C THR A 271 14.12 -4.25 31.56
N LYS A 272 14.08 -5.49 32.04
CA LYS A 272 13.04 -5.98 32.93
C LYS A 272 13.48 -5.78 34.40
N PRO A 273 12.77 -4.98 35.20
CA PRO A 273 13.26 -4.59 36.53
C PRO A 273 13.13 -5.69 37.58
N THR A 274 12.14 -6.58 37.44
CA THR A 274 11.86 -7.65 38.40
C THR A 274 11.47 -8.94 37.67
N ALA A 275 11.61 -10.09 38.32
CA ALA A 275 11.10 -11.35 37.77
C ALA A 275 9.57 -11.33 37.67
N GLY A 276 9.00 -11.98 36.64
CA GLY A 276 7.56 -11.97 36.41
C GLY A 276 7.18 -12.16 34.94
N ARG A 277 5.88 -12.07 34.67
CA ARG A 277 5.31 -12.23 33.32
C ARG A 277 5.77 -11.11 32.39
N PHE A 278 6.10 -11.48 31.16
CA PHE A 278 6.36 -10.59 30.04
C PHE A 278 5.40 -10.96 28.92
N GLN A 279 4.68 -9.95 28.42
CA GLN A 279 3.75 -10.10 27.31
C GLN A 279 4.10 -9.09 26.23
N LEU A 280 4.11 -9.54 24.98
CA LEU A 280 4.29 -8.71 23.80
C LEU A 280 3.27 -9.11 22.74
N SER A 281 2.71 -8.12 22.07
CA SER A 281 1.90 -8.31 20.86
C SER A 281 2.53 -7.50 19.75
N ALA A 282 3.18 -8.17 18.82
CA ALA A 282 3.69 -7.58 17.59
C ALA A 282 2.60 -7.73 16.51
N ILE A 283 2.13 -6.60 16.00
CA ILE A 283 0.97 -6.51 15.12
C ILE A 283 1.45 -5.85 13.82
N PRO A 284 1.33 -6.49 12.66
CA PRO A 284 1.71 -5.85 11.42
C PRO A 284 0.67 -4.80 11.06
N TYR A 285 1.05 -3.78 10.28
CA TYR A 285 0.08 -2.80 9.82
C TYR A 285 -1.04 -3.50 9.04
N ASN A 286 -2.28 -3.07 9.26
CA ASN A 286 -3.47 -3.64 8.66
C ASN A 286 -4.63 -2.64 8.70
N VAL A 287 -5.67 -2.90 7.90
CA VAL A 287 -6.86 -2.05 7.82
C VAL A 287 -8.10 -2.66 8.49
N GLY A 288 -7.96 -3.80 9.18
CA GLY A 288 -9.12 -4.45 9.79
C GLY A 288 -8.84 -5.83 10.39
N THR A 289 -9.93 -6.56 10.65
CA THR A 289 -9.90 -7.87 11.32
C THR A 289 -9.05 -8.89 10.58
N GLY A 290 -8.33 -9.74 11.32
CA GLY A 290 -7.45 -10.77 10.73
C GLY A 290 -6.31 -10.17 9.91
N ASN A 291 -5.75 -9.04 10.38
CA ASN A 291 -4.64 -8.35 9.73
C ASN A 291 -4.88 -8.09 8.23
N SER A 292 -6.12 -7.72 7.85
CA SER A 292 -6.47 -7.52 6.45
C SER A 292 -5.64 -6.43 5.80
N GLY A 293 -5.11 -6.70 4.60
CA GLY A 293 -4.29 -5.73 3.86
C GLY A 293 -2.92 -5.49 4.48
N SER A 294 -2.46 -6.43 5.30
CA SER A 294 -1.08 -6.43 5.75
C SER A 294 -0.17 -6.94 4.65
N ASN A 295 1.07 -6.45 4.64
CA ASN A 295 2.14 -6.85 3.72
C ASN A 295 3.32 -7.50 4.48
N LEU A 296 3.11 -7.98 5.71
CA LEU A 296 4.19 -8.53 6.54
C LEU A 296 3.72 -9.72 7.38
N ASP A 297 4.46 -10.83 7.29
CA ASP A 297 4.33 -11.99 8.19
C ASP A 297 5.40 -11.88 9.28
N LEU A 298 4.99 -11.50 10.50
CA LEU A 298 5.95 -11.15 11.55
C LEU A 298 6.59 -12.36 12.23
N GLN A 299 7.91 -12.33 12.31
CA GLN A 299 8.70 -13.10 13.23
C GLN A 299 9.30 -12.21 14.33
N VAL A 300 9.19 -12.65 15.58
CA VAL A 300 9.87 -12.02 16.71
C VAL A 300 10.80 -13.03 17.37
N THR A 301 12.07 -12.69 17.51
CA THR A 301 13.05 -13.50 18.25
C THR A 301 13.44 -12.81 19.54
N LEU A 302 13.29 -13.50 20.67
CA LEU A 302 13.68 -13.02 21.99
C LEU A 302 15.07 -13.54 22.35
N PHE A 303 15.96 -12.63 22.79
CA PHE A 303 17.31 -12.93 23.25
C PHE A 303 17.53 -12.49 24.70
N ASP A 304 18.45 -13.16 25.39
CA ASP A 304 18.91 -12.75 26.73
C ASP A 304 19.94 -11.61 26.68
N GLY A 305 20.36 -11.14 27.86
CA GLY A 305 21.37 -10.07 27.99
C GLY A 305 22.77 -10.45 27.51
N SER A 306 23.04 -11.74 27.31
CA SER A 306 24.26 -12.28 26.71
C SER A 306 24.10 -12.51 25.20
N GLN A 307 23.00 -12.05 24.60
CA GLN A 307 22.69 -12.15 23.17
C GLN A 307 22.44 -13.60 22.71
N ASN A 308 22.18 -14.53 23.63
CA ASN A 308 21.75 -15.88 23.27
C ASN A 308 20.26 -15.88 22.95
N GLN A 309 19.90 -16.58 21.87
CA GLN A 309 18.50 -16.76 21.51
C GLN A 309 17.77 -17.59 22.58
N ILE A 310 16.69 -17.03 23.12
CA ILE A 310 15.78 -17.73 24.03
C ILE A 310 14.73 -18.48 23.22
N ARG A 311 14.04 -17.78 22.31
CA ARG A 311 12.94 -18.35 21.51
C ARG A 311 12.61 -17.48 20.29
N VAL A 312 12.16 -18.14 19.21
CA VAL A 312 11.54 -17.53 18.02
C VAL A 312 10.03 -17.68 18.11
N TYR A 313 9.30 -16.62 17.75
CA TYR A 313 7.85 -16.55 17.73
C TYR A 313 7.38 -16.13 16.33
N ASN A 314 6.93 -17.10 15.54
CA ASN A 314 6.22 -16.92 14.27
C ASN A 314 5.09 -17.97 14.27
N PRO A 315 3.84 -17.57 14.61
CA PRO A 315 2.72 -18.50 14.58
C PRO A 315 2.34 -18.79 13.13
N GLY A 316 2.52 -20.02 12.64
CA GLY A 316 2.36 -20.37 11.22
C GLY A 316 0.94 -20.25 10.61
N THR A 317 -0.01 -19.60 11.29
CA THR A 317 -1.35 -19.29 10.77
C THR A 317 -1.75 -17.83 10.97
N LEU A 318 -0.90 -17.01 11.58
CA LEU A 318 -1.16 -15.60 11.90
C LEU A 318 -0.01 -14.75 11.38
N LEU A 319 -0.31 -13.56 10.89
CA LEU A 319 0.70 -12.56 10.51
C LEU A 319 1.24 -11.80 11.73
N SER A 320 0.56 -11.91 12.87
CA SER A 320 0.99 -11.31 14.13
C SER A 320 1.79 -12.29 14.98
N SER A 321 2.64 -11.76 15.86
CA SER A 321 3.44 -12.56 16.78
C SER A 321 3.15 -12.17 18.24
N VAL A 322 2.91 -13.17 19.09
CA VAL A 322 2.58 -12.98 20.50
C VAL A 322 3.58 -13.71 21.38
N ILE A 323 4.09 -12.99 22.37
CA ILE A 323 4.94 -13.54 23.43
C ILE A 323 4.16 -13.50 24.74
N ASP A 324 4.16 -14.61 25.45
CA ASP A 324 3.69 -14.71 26.82
C ASP A 324 4.58 -15.68 27.58
N THR A 325 5.44 -15.14 28.44
CA THR A 325 6.47 -15.94 29.13
C THR A 325 6.84 -15.34 30.48
N LEU A 326 7.61 -16.08 31.28
CA LEU A 326 8.22 -15.59 32.51
C LEU A 326 9.68 -15.23 32.23
N LEU A 327 10.07 -14.01 32.61
CA LEU A 327 11.44 -13.54 32.51
C LEU A 327 11.94 -13.11 33.89
N ASN A 328 13.22 -13.34 34.16
CA ASN A 328 13.88 -12.80 35.35
C ASN A 328 14.12 -11.29 35.21
N ALA A 329 14.62 -10.65 36.26
CA ALA A 329 15.16 -9.30 36.13
C ALA A 329 16.41 -9.34 35.24
N GLY A 330 16.55 -8.41 34.31
CA GLY A 330 17.69 -8.38 33.39
C GLY A 330 17.42 -7.63 32.10
N THR A 331 18.45 -7.53 31.27
CA THR A 331 18.38 -6.98 29.91
C THR A 331 17.98 -8.07 28.93
N TYR A 332 17.13 -7.72 27.98
CA TYR A 332 16.66 -8.60 26.92
C TYR A 332 16.64 -7.84 25.60
N TYR A 333 16.62 -8.60 24.50
CA TYR A 333 16.48 -8.04 23.16
C TYR A 333 15.37 -8.73 22.38
N LEU A 334 14.70 -7.96 21.54
CA LEU A 334 13.72 -8.43 20.57
C LEU A 334 14.29 -8.14 19.19
N ARG A 335 14.36 -9.14 18.32
CA ARG A 335 14.54 -8.94 16.89
C ARG A 335 13.18 -9.10 16.21
N VAL A 336 12.79 -8.12 15.41
CA VAL A 336 11.58 -8.17 14.58
C VAL A 336 12.02 -8.25 13.12
N GLU A 337 11.45 -9.19 12.39
CA GLU A 337 11.76 -9.48 10.97
C GLU A 337 10.53 -10.09 10.29
N GLY A 338 10.53 -10.19 8.95
CA GLY A 338 9.45 -10.82 8.17
C GLY A 338 9.75 -10.92 6.68
#